data_AF-A0A956D2V8-F1
#
_entry.id   AF-A0A956D2V8-F1
#
_cell.length_a   1.000
_cell.length_b   1.000
_cell.length_c   1.000
_cell.angle_alpha   90.00
_cell.angle_beta   90.00
_cell.angle_gamma   90.00
#
_symmetry.space_group_name_H-M   'P 1'
#
loop_
_entity.id
_entity.type
_entity.pdbx_description
1 polymer ?
#
loop_
_entity_poly.entity_id
_entity_poly.type
_entity_poly.pdbx_seq_one_letter_code
_entity_poly.pdbx_strand_id
1 'polypeptide(L)'
;MISAIALGVLATLLLGSAVFVVRSKNLVHGVLGLGVTLSATAIVYAMLGASFLAGVQVLLYVGGVVTLMIFGVMVTRKHDGIAPTSESQSSWRGLLGGGGIFALLAWGILESDLPAAPVGEAPTTNDIAAALFGPYVLAFEALSLLLLAAIVGAIVIARRRDFGAPRAAPARPRRGGRRPRTSPPPARKRGTPTEATS
;
A
#
# COMPACT_ATOMS: atom_id res chain seq x y z
N MET A 1 18.84 13.71 30.73
CA MET A 1 19.04 14.77 29.70
C MET A 1 19.26 14.19 28.31
N ILE A 2 20.22 13.27 28.10
CA ILE A 2 20.47 12.63 26.79
C ILE A 2 19.23 11.93 26.24
N SER A 3 18.50 11.18 27.07
CA SER A 3 17.26 10.49 26.70
C SER A 3 16.14 11.43 26.23
N ALA A 4 15.98 12.59 26.87
CA ALA A 4 14.97 13.58 26.49
C ALA A 4 15.29 14.21 25.12
N ILE A 5 16.56 14.55 24.87
CA ILE A 5 17.00 15.07 23.57
C ILE A 5 16.80 14.02 22.48
N ALA A 6 17.21 12.77 22.73
CA ALA A 6 17.02 11.67 21.79
C ALA A 6 15.53 11.43 21.47
N LEU A 7 14.64 11.50 22.48
CA LEU A 7 13.20 11.38 22.29
C LEU A 7 12.64 12.54 21.45
N GLY A 8 13.08 13.77 21.69
CA GLY A 8 12.67 14.94 20.88
C GLY A 8 13.07 14.82 19.41
N VAL A 9 14.28 14.32 19.14
CA VAL A 9 14.76 14.04 17.77
C VAL A 9 13.92 12.93 17.12
N LEU A 10 13.67 11.82 17.83
CA LEU A 10 12.84 10.71 17.33
C LEU A 10 11.39 11.13 17.09
N ALA A 11 10.81 11.95 17.96
CA ALA A 11 9.46 12.47 17.80
C ALA A 11 9.35 13.32 16.52
N THR A 12 10.34 14.18 16.28
CA THR A 12 10.42 14.99 15.06
C THR A 12 10.58 14.12 13.82
N LEU A 13 11.42 13.08 13.90
CA LEU A 13 11.60 12.10 12.82
C LEU A 13 10.32 11.31 12.53
N LEU A 14 9.60 10.87 13.57
CA LEU A 14 8.32 10.16 13.46
C LEU A 14 7.26 11.02 12.78
N LEU A 15 7.07 12.26 13.24
CA LEU A 15 6.10 13.18 12.65
C LEU A 15 6.49 13.54 11.22
N GLY A 16 7.76 13.85 10.97
CA GLY A 16 8.26 14.20 9.64
C GLY A 16 8.10 13.06 8.64
N SER A 17 8.47 11.83 9.04
CA SER A 17 8.29 10.65 8.20
C SER A 17 6.82 10.32 7.97
N ALA A 18 5.97 10.36 8.99
CA ALA A 18 4.51 10.15 8.83
C ALA A 18 3.87 11.14 7.85
N VAL A 19 4.21 12.43 7.96
CA VAL A 19 3.74 13.46 7.01
C VAL A 19 4.26 13.18 5.61
N PHE A 20 5.53 12.80 5.47
CA PHE A 20 6.13 12.43 4.19
C PHE A 20 5.41 11.24 3.53
N VAL A 21 5.04 10.21 4.29
CA VAL A 21 4.28 9.04 3.79
C VAL A 21 2.97 9.47 3.14
N VAL A 22 2.19 10.31 3.84
CA VAL A 22 0.85 10.73 3.38
C VAL A 22 0.94 11.76 2.25
N ARG A 23 2.00 12.58 2.21
CA ARG A 23 2.23 13.59 1.16
C ARG A 23 2.90 13.01 -0.09
N SER A 24 3.51 11.82 0.00
CA SER A 24 4.24 11.24 -1.12
C SER A 24 3.30 10.83 -2.25
N LYS A 25 3.49 11.44 -3.43
CA LYS A 25 2.79 11.04 -4.67
C LYS A 25 3.27 9.69 -5.21
N ASN A 26 4.47 9.27 -4.83
CA ASN A 26 5.07 8.02 -5.26
C ASN A 26 4.90 6.96 -4.16
N LEU A 27 4.13 5.92 -4.46
CA LEU A 27 3.83 4.84 -3.51
C LEU A 27 5.09 4.16 -2.95
N VAL A 28 6.14 3.99 -3.75
CA VAL A 28 7.40 3.38 -3.28
C VAL A 28 8.06 4.28 -2.23
N HIS A 29 8.11 5.59 -2.47
CA HIS A 29 8.66 6.54 -1.51
C HIS A 29 7.80 6.60 -0.24
N GLY A 30 6.47 6.49 -0.37
CA GLY A 30 5.56 6.39 0.76
C GLY A 30 5.85 5.16 1.63
N VAL A 31 6.02 3.98 1.04
CA VAL A 31 6.32 2.77 1.81
C VAL A 31 7.72 2.81 2.44
N LEU A 32 8.72 3.40 1.77
CA LEU A 32 10.04 3.61 2.37
C LEU A 32 9.96 4.56 3.58
N GLY A 33 9.20 5.65 3.49
CA GLY A 33 8.93 6.54 4.62
C GLY A 33 8.20 5.84 5.78
N LEU A 34 7.31 4.89 5.47
CA LEU A 34 6.64 4.06 6.47
C LEU A 34 7.66 3.17 7.21
N GLY A 35 8.61 2.59 6.49
CA GLY A 35 9.72 1.84 7.09
C GLY A 35 10.56 2.66 8.07
N VAL A 36 10.83 3.93 7.74
CA VAL A 36 11.52 4.87 8.66
C VAL A 36 10.67 5.15 9.90
N THR A 37 9.37 5.39 9.73
CA THR A 37 8.44 5.64 10.85
C THR A 37 8.39 4.45 11.81
N LEU A 38 8.30 3.23 11.28
CA LEU A 38 8.22 2.00 12.08
C LEU A 38 9.55 1.67 12.76
N SER A 39 10.68 1.98 12.10
CA SER A 39 12.02 1.84 12.69
C SER A 39 12.24 2.83 13.82
N ALA A 40 11.83 4.10 13.65
CA ALA A 40 11.90 5.10 14.72
C ALA A 40 11.03 4.70 15.93
N THR A 41 9.86 4.09 15.68
CA THR A 41 9.00 3.54 16.74
C THR A 41 9.70 2.41 17.52
N ALA A 42 10.44 1.54 16.84
CA ALA A 42 11.23 0.49 17.49
C ALA A 42 12.32 1.08 18.41
N ILE A 43 12.96 2.17 18.00
CA ILE A 43 13.94 2.88 18.84
C ILE A 43 13.25 3.49 20.06
N VAL A 44 12.05 4.07 19.92
CA VAL A 44 11.26 4.56 21.06
C VAL A 44 10.97 3.43 22.05
N TYR A 45 10.56 2.24 21.58
CA TYR A 45 10.35 1.08 22.45
C TYR A 45 11.64 0.64 23.16
N ALA A 46 12.77 0.63 22.45
CA ALA A 46 14.06 0.31 23.07
C ALA A 46 14.45 1.33 24.15
N MET A 47 14.20 2.62 23.92
CA MET A 47 14.45 3.69 24.90
C MET A 47 13.52 3.61 26.12
N LEU A 48 12.30 3.09 25.96
CA LEU A 48 11.36 2.84 27.05
C LEU A 48 11.67 1.55 27.83
N GLY A 49 12.73 0.81 27.47
CA GLY A 49 13.11 -0.45 28.11
C GLY A 49 12.33 -1.67 27.61
N ALA A 50 11.45 -1.51 26.62
CA ALA A 50 10.66 -2.59 26.04
C ALA A 50 11.43 -3.34 24.93
N SER A 51 12.54 -3.99 25.31
CA SER A 51 13.48 -4.65 24.38
C SER A 51 12.83 -5.75 23.53
N PHE A 52 11.98 -6.59 24.13
CA PHE A 52 11.23 -7.62 23.40
C PHE A 52 10.30 -7.00 22.35
N LEU A 53 9.54 -5.96 22.73
CA LEU A 53 8.61 -5.29 21.82
C LEU A 53 9.35 -4.55 20.69
N ALA A 54 10.50 -3.94 20.99
CA ALA A 54 11.37 -3.34 19.97
C ALA A 54 11.87 -4.38 18.95
N GLY A 55 12.28 -5.56 19.41
CA GLY A 55 12.68 -6.67 18.54
C GLY A 55 11.54 -7.17 17.65
N VAL A 56 10.35 -7.39 18.24
CA VAL A 56 9.14 -7.77 17.50
C VAL A 56 8.74 -6.69 16.49
N GLN A 57 8.87 -5.41 16.85
CA GLN A 57 8.58 -4.27 15.96
C GLN A 57 9.44 -4.31 14.69
N VAL A 58 10.75 -4.53 14.85
CA VAL A 58 11.66 -4.67 13.71
C VAL A 58 11.34 -5.92 12.90
N LEU A 59 11.12 -7.07 13.55
CA LEU A 59 10.89 -8.34 12.87
C LEU A 59 9.59 -8.33 12.05
N LEU A 60 8.47 -7.93 12.67
CA LEU A 60 7.15 -8.01 12.04
C LEU A 60 6.85 -6.82 11.15
N TYR A 61 7.07 -5.59 11.62
CA TYR A 61 6.66 -4.40 10.87
C TYR A 61 7.69 -4.01 9.83
N VAL A 62 8.96 -3.86 10.21
CA VAL A 62 10.02 -3.47 9.27
C VAL A 62 10.42 -4.66 8.38
N GLY A 63 10.60 -5.84 8.97
CA GLY A 63 11.01 -7.05 8.26
C GLY A 63 9.89 -7.66 7.41
N GLY A 64 8.69 -7.79 7.95
CA GLY A 64 7.56 -8.43 7.28
C GLY A 64 6.67 -7.46 6.49
N VAL A 65 5.94 -6.60 7.20
CA VAL A 65 4.86 -5.76 6.64
C VAL A 65 5.40 -4.78 5.58
N VAL A 66 6.46 -4.03 5.90
CA VAL A 66 7.05 -3.06 4.97
C VAL A 66 7.63 -3.77 3.75
N THR A 67 8.36 -4.87 3.94
CA THR A 67 8.91 -5.67 2.83
C THR A 67 7.81 -6.20 1.92
N LEU A 68 6.73 -6.76 2.47
CA LEU A 68 5.57 -7.23 1.71
C LEU A 68 4.90 -6.08 0.96
N MET A 69 4.77 -4.91 1.59
CA MET A 69 4.19 -3.72 0.98
C MET A 69 5.07 -3.21 -0.18
N ILE A 70 6.40 -3.22 -0.05
CA ILE A 70 7.32 -2.86 -1.14
C ILE A 70 7.12 -3.81 -2.33
N PHE A 71 7.14 -5.13 -2.08
CA PHE A 71 6.88 -6.11 -3.13
C PHE A 71 5.51 -5.91 -3.78
N GLY A 72 4.45 -5.72 -2.98
CA GLY A 72 3.08 -5.51 -3.48
C GLY A 72 2.93 -4.25 -4.33
N VAL A 73 3.50 -3.13 -3.88
CA VAL A 73 3.49 -1.85 -4.62
C VAL A 73 4.32 -1.95 -5.90
N MET A 74 5.47 -2.61 -5.86
CA MET A 74 6.32 -2.79 -7.05
C MET A 74 5.65 -3.68 -8.10
N VAL A 75 5.00 -4.78 -7.70
CA VAL A 75 4.26 -5.67 -8.62
C VAL A 75 3.03 -4.98 -9.22
N THR A 76 2.40 -4.07 -8.48
CA THR A 76 1.18 -3.36 -8.93
C THR A 76 1.47 -2.15 -9.81
N ARG A 77 2.74 -1.70 -9.91
CA ARG A 77 3.15 -0.61 -10.82
C ARG A 77 3.02 -1.01 -12.29
N LYS A 78 1.79 -1.01 -12.80
CA LYS A 78 1.49 -0.79 -14.21
C LYS A 78 1.21 0.69 -14.40
N HIS A 79 1.84 1.25 -15.43
CA HIS A 79 1.75 2.63 -15.93
C HIS A 79 0.39 3.31 -15.66
N ASP A 80 0.34 4.23 -14.70
CA ASP A 80 -0.76 5.18 -14.59
C ASP A 80 -0.41 6.43 -15.41
N GLY A 81 -0.71 6.33 -16.70
CA GLY A 81 -1.05 7.48 -17.55
C GLY A 81 -2.50 7.94 -17.32
N ILE A 82 -3.02 7.78 -16.11
CA ILE A 82 -4.32 8.30 -15.70
C ILE A 82 -4.04 9.29 -14.58
N ALA A 83 -3.94 10.57 -14.96
CA ALA A 83 -3.98 11.65 -13.99
C ALA A 83 -5.32 11.54 -13.25
N PRO A 84 -5.35 11.34 -11.92
CA PRO A 84 -6.57 11.54 -11.18
C PRO A 84 -6.79 13.06 -11.11
N THR A 85 -7.52 13.60 -12.07
CA THR A 85 -8.25 14.85 -11.89
C THR A 85 -9.39 14.55 -10.91
N SER A 86 -9.09 14.65 -9.62
CA SER A 86 -10.10 14.97 -8.63
C SER A 86 -9.43 15.81 -7.57
N GLU A 87 -9.54 17.11 -7.82
CA GLU A 87 -9.40 18.22 -6.89
C GLU A 87 -9.49 17.82 -5.42
N SER A 88 -8.40 17.98 -4.69
CA SER A 88 -8.15 19.08 -3.73
C SER A 88 -9.35 19.83 -3.11
N GLN A 89 -10.56 19.28 -3.05
CA GLN A 89 -11.73 19.97 -2.49
C GLN A 89 -12.03 19.55 -1.03
N SER A 90 -11.43 18.46 -0.53
CA SER A 90 -11.66 17.95 0.84
C SER A 90 -10.43 18.01 1.76
N SER A 91 -9.34 18.67 1.37
CA SER A 91 -8.14 18.78 2.22
C SER A 91 -8.44 19.53 3.53
N TRP A 92 -9.28 20.57 3.46
CA TRP A 92 -9.73 21.32 4.64
C TRP A 92 -10.60 20.48 5.58
N ARG A 93 -11.50 19.65 5.05
CA ARG A 93 -12.35 18.75 5.87
C ARG A 93 -11.50 17.67 6.55
N GLY A 94 -10.49 17.15 5.86
CA GLY A 94 -9.52 16.22 6.44
C GLY A 94 -8.68 16.87 7.53
N LEU A 95 -8.28 18.14 7.35
CA LEU A 95 -7.55 18.90 8.37
C LEU A 95 -8.42 19.23 9.59
N LEU A 96 -9.68 19.63 9.39
CA LEU A 96 -10.63 19.85 10.48
C LEU A 96 -10.92 18.56 11.24
N GLY A 97 -11.15 17.46 10.54
CA GLY A 97 -11.39 16.15 11.18
C GLY A 97 -10.17 15.66 11.96
N GLY A 98 -9.00 15.64 11.33
CA GLY A 98 -7.75 15.23 11.98
C GLY A 98 -7.34 16.16 13.12
N GLY A 99 -7.46 17.47 12.92
CA GLY A 99 -7.18 18.48 13.94
C GLY A 99 -8.14 18.43 15.11
N GLY A 100 -9.43 18.17 14.87
CA GLY A 100 -10.43 18.00 15.91
C GLY A 100 -10.15 16.77 16.78
N ILE A 101 -9.83 15.62 16.16
CA ILE A 101 -9.43 14.41 16.89
C ILE A 101 -8.14 14.65 17.68
N PHE A 102 -7.14 15.29 17.06
CA PHE A 102 -5.89 15.62 17.74
C PHE A 102 -6.12 16.53 18.95
N ALA A 103 -6.94 17.57 18.82
CA ALA A 103 -7.28 18.48 19.91
C ALA A 103 -8.04 17.76 21.03
N LEU A 104 -8.99 16.88 20.70
CA LEU A 104 -9.71 16.07 21.67
C LEU A 104 -8.76 15.15 22.47
N LEU A 105 -7.85 14.46 21.78
CA LEU A 105 -6.86 13.58 22.42
C LEU A 105 -5.88 14.37 23.27
N ALA A 106 -5.38 15.51 22.76
CA ALA A 106 -4.48 16.38 23.50
C ALA A 106 -5.14 16.93 24.76
N TRP A 107 -6.40 17.37 24.65
CA TRP A 107 -7.21 17.81 25.79
C TRP A 107 -7.35 16.68 26.83
N GLY A 108 -7.73 15.47 26.38
CA GLY A 108 -7.86 14.31 27.27
C GLY A 108 -6.57 13.96 28.01
N ILE A 109 -5.41 14.07 27.35
CA ILE A 109 -4.10 13.79 27.96
C ILE A 109 -3.68 14.89 28.94
N LEU A 110 -3.95 16.16 28.62
CA LEU A 110 -3.56 17.30 29.46
C LEU A 110 -4.43 17.42 30.72
N GLU A 111 -5.70 17.03 30.64
CA GLU A 111 -6.64 17.05 31.77
C GLU A 111 -6.51 15.80 32.64
N SER A 112 -6.01 14.69 32.10
CA SER A 112 -5.85 13.46 32.86
C SER A 112 -4.69 13.55 33.86
N ASP A 113 -4.99 13.35 35.15
CA ASP A 113 -4.00 13.06 36.17
C ASP A 113 -3.43 11.65 35.95
N LEU A 114 -2.41 11.57 35.08
CA LEU A 114 -1.71 10.33 34.82
C LEU A 114 -0.80 10.00 36.02
N PRO A 115 -1.04 8.89 36.74
CA PRO A 115 -0.16 8.50 37.83
C PRO A 115 1.25 8.30 37.28
N ALA A 116 2.25 8.76 38.03
CA ALA A 116 3.64 8.53 37.68
C ALA A 116 3.87 7.02 37.48
N ALA A 117 4.55 6.67 36.39
CA ALA A 117 4.84 5.27 36.09
C ALA A 117 5.52 4.63 37.32
N PRO A 118 5.05 3.45 37.78
CA PRO A 118 5.66 2.79 38.92
C PRO A 118 7.15 2.60 38.64
N VAL A 119 7.98 2.97 39.62
CA VAL A 119 9.43 2.79 39.56
C VAL A 119 9.73 1.31 39.79
N GLY A 120 9.48 0.50 38.77
CA GLY A 120 9.65 -0.95 38.77
C GLY A 120 10.54 -1.41 37.62
N GLU A 121 11.02 -2.64 37.72
CA GLU A 121 11.80 -3.25 36.65
C GLU A 121 10.92 -3.46 35.42
N ALA A 122 11.45 -3.14 34.23
CA ALA A 122 10.71 -3.30 32.99
C ALA A 122 10.32 -4.77 32.81
N PRO A 123 9.10 -5.09 32.34
CA PRO A 123 8.66 -6.47 32.15
C PRO A 123 9.66 -7.25 31.29
N THR A 124 10.07 -8.41 31.78
CA THR A 124 10.99 -9.29 31.08
C THR A 124 10.26 -10.09 30.01
N THR A 125 11.01 -10.72 29.10
CA THR A 125 10.44 -11.65 28.12
C THR A 125 9.69 -12.81 28.79
N ASN A 126 10.12 -13.24 29.98
CA ASN A 126 9.45 -14.29 30.73
C ASN A 126 8.09 -13.82 31.25
N ASP A 127 7.99 -12.57 31.73
CA ASP A 127 6.72 -12.01 32.19
C ASP A 127 5.69 -11.93 31.06
N ILE A 128 6.15 -11.58 29.85
CA ILE A 128 5.31 -11.57 28.65
C ILE A 128 4.85 -12.99 28.30
N ALA A 129 5.75 -13.98 28.36
CA ALA A 129 5.40 -15.37 28.11
C ALA A 129 4.39 -15.91 29.14
N ALA A 130 4.61 -15.64 30.43
CA ALA A 130 3.70 -16.02 31.50
C ALA A 130 2.32 -15.37 31.33
N ALA A 131 2.26 -14.11 30.92
CA ALA A 131 1.01 -13.44 30.59
C ALA A 131 0.30 -14.08 29.39
N LEU A 132 1.05 -14.39 28.33
CA LEU A 132 0.51 -14.94 27.08
C LEU A 132 -0.08 -16.35 27.26
N PHE A 133 0.59 -17.19 28.06
CA PHE A 133 0.16 -18.57 28.32
C PHE A 133 -0.68 -18.73 29.60
N GLY A 134 -0.79 -17.67 30.41
CA GLY A 134 -1.68 -17.62 31.57
C GLY A 134 -2.97 -16.88 31.24
N PRO A 135 -3.14 -15.61 31.69
CA PRO A 135 -4.38 -14.86 31.54
C PRO A 135 -4.82 -14.64 30.08
N TYR A 136 -3.88 -14.61 29.13
CA TYR A 136 -4.18 -14.33 27.71
C TYR A 136 -4.17 -15.58 26.80
N VAL A 137 -4.30 -16.79 27.36
CA VAL A 137 -4.26 -18.04 26.57
C VAL A 137 -5.32 -18.09 25.45
N LEU A 138 -6.53 -17.59 25.72
CA LEU A 138 -7.60 -17.55 24.72
C LEU A 138 -7.28 -16.57 23.58
N ALA A 139 -6.65 -15.44 23.89
CA ALA A 139 -6.20 -14.49 22.88
C ALA A 139 -5.07 -15.08 22.03
N PHE A 140 -4.14 -15.81 22.65
CA PHE A 140 -3.09 -16.55 21.94
C PHE A 140 -3.67 -17.58 20.96
N GLU A 141 -4.64 -18.38 21.41
CA GLU A 141 -5.30 -19.38 20.57
C GLU A 141 -6.05 -18.72 19.39
N ALA A 142 -6.80 -17.65 19.66
CA ALA A 142 -7.50 -16.88 18.63
C ALA A 142 -6.53 -16.29 17.59
N LEU A 143 -5.37 -15.77 18.01
CA LEU A 143 -4.34 -15.27 17.10
C LEU A 143 -3.73 -16.39 16.24
N SER A 144 -3.55 -17.59 16.79
CA SER A 144 -3.05 -18.74 16.03
C SER A 144 -4.01 -19.15 14.90
N LEU A 145 -5.32 -19.18 15.19
CA LEU A 145 -6.36 -19.45 14.21
C LEU A 145 -6.49 -18.31 13.20
N LEU A 146 -6.34 -17.06 13.63
CA LEU A 146 -6.32 -15.89 12.75
C LEU A 146 -5.15 -15.97 11.75
N LEU A 147 -3.95 -16.33 12.22
CA LEU A 147 -2.77 -16.49 11.34
C LEU A 147 -2.96 -17.64 10.35
N LEU A 148 -3.51 -18.78 10.80
CA LEU A 148 -3.87 -19.88 9.92
C LEU A 148 -4.86 -19.44 8.84
N ALA A 149 -5.94 -18.77 9.25
CA ALA A 149 -6.95 -18.26 8.34
C ALA A 149 -6.38 -17.22 7.37
N ALA A 150 -5.48 -16.35 7.83
CA ALA A 150 -4.81 -15.35 6.99
C ALA A 150 -3.95 -16.00 5.91
N ILE A 151 -3.16 -17.03 6.25
CA ILE A 151 -2.32 -17.76 5.28
C ILE A 151 -3.20 -18.48 4.26
N VAL A 152 -4.22 -19.22 4.71
CA VAL A 152 -5.15 -19.90 3.80
C VAL A 152 -5.85 -18.89 2.88
N GLY A 153 -6.32 -17.77 3.43
CA GLY A 153 -6.95 -16.68 2.67
C GLY A 153 -6.01 -16.08 1.62
N ALA A 154 -4.77 -15.77 1.99
CA ALA A 154 -3.76 -15.24 1.07
C ALA A 154 -3.48 -16.22 -0.08
N ILE A 155 -3.32 -17.52 0.20
CA ILE A 155 -3.07 -18.55 -0.81
C ILE A 155 -4.26 -18.68 -1.77
N VAL A 156 -5.49 -18.74 -1.25
CA VAL A 156 -6.70 -18.87 -2.07
C VAL A 156 -6.88 -17.67 -3.00
N ILE A 157 -6.57 -16.46 -2.55
CA ILE A 157 -6.63 -15.24 -3.39
C ILE A 157 -5.54 -15.27 -4.47
N ALA A 158 -4.31 -15.63 -4.10
CA ALA A 158 -3.17 -15.65 -5.03
C ALA A 158 -3.35 -16.64 -6.20
N ARG A 159 -4.08 -17.75 -5.98
CA ARG A 159 -4.21 -18.85 -6.96
C ARG A 159 -5.21 -18.59 -8.11
N ARG A 160 -6.02 -17.53 -8.07
CA ARG A 160 -7.19 -17.37 -8.98
C ARG A 160 -6.87 -17.00 -10.44
N ARG A 161 -5.61 -17.01 -10.89
CA ARG A 161 -5.22 -16.51 -12.23
C ARG A 161 -4.94 -17.57 -13.31
N ASP A 162 -5.03 -18.87 -13.00
CA ASP A 162 -4.58 -19.91 -13.95
C ASP A 162 -5.72 -20.67 -14.69
N PHE A 163 -7.00 -20.46 -14.36
CA PHE A 163 -8.12 -21.32 -14.82
C PHE A 163 -9.09 -20.67 -15.82
N GLY A 164 -8.63 -19.77 -16.71
CA GLY A 164 -9.57 -18.98 -17.51
C GLY A 164 -9.11 -18.49 -18.88
N ALA A 165 -8.08 -19.07 -19.51
CA ALA A 165 -7.84 -18.84 -20.93
C ALA A 165 -8.57 -19.94 -21.72
N PRO A 166 -9.67 -19.64 -22.44
CA PRO A 166 -10.15 -20.55 -23.46
C PRO A 166 -8.97 -20.77 -24.42
N ARG A 167 -8.51 -22.02 -24.53
CA ARG A 167 -7.58 -22.41 -25.59
C ARG A 167 -8.21 -21.94 -26.89
N ALA A 168 -7.66 -20.88 -27.48
CA ALA A 168 -8.09 -20.39 -28.77
C ALA A 168 -8.05 -21.58 -29.72
N ALA A 169 -9.23 -22.01 -30.19
CA ALA A 169 -9.34 -23.11 -31.11
C ALA A 169 -8.40 -22.84 -32.30
N PRO A 170 -7.61 -23.82 -32.76
CA PRO A 170 -6.68 -23.60 -33.86
C PRO A 170 -7.45 -23.04 -35.05
N ALA A 171 -7.01 -21.88 -35.53
CA ALA A 171 -7.59 -21.21 -36.68
C ALA A 171 -7.63 -22.19 -37.85
N ARG A 172 -8.84 -22.56 -38.29
CA ARG A 172 -9.01 -23.43 -39.46
C ARG A 172 -8.29 -22.78 -40.66
N PRO A 173 -7.53 -23.54 -41.47
CA PRO A 173 -6.94 -23.01 -42.68
C PRO A 173 -8.08 -22.54 -43.59
N ARG A 174 -8.06 -21.26 -43.98
CA ARG A 174 -8.91 -20.76 -45.08
C ARG A 174 -8.53 -21.51 -46.35
N ARG A 175 -9.24 -22.61 -46.61
CA ARG A 175 -9.16 -23.36 -47.85
C ARG A 175 -9.58 -22.42 -48.98
N GLY A 176 -8.68 -22.28 -49.95
CA GLY A 176 -8.74 -21.27 -50.99
C GLY A 176 -10.01 -21.30 -51.84
N GLY A 177 -10.29 -20.16 -52.45
CA GLY A 177 -11.32 -20.05 -53.47
C GLY A 177 -11.48 -18.62 -53.96
N ARG A 178 -11.02 -18.39 -55.20
CA ARG A 178 -11.33 -17.30 -56.14
C ARG A 178 -10.28 -16.18 -56.29
N ARG A 179 -9.46 -16.34 -57.34
CA ARG A 179 -8.84 -15.24 -58.10
C ARG A 179 -9.92 -14.54 -58.99
N PRO A 180 -9.58 -13.54 -59.84
CA PRO A 180 -9.93 -12.14 -59.66
C PRO A 180 -11.04 -11.70 -60.62
N ARG A 181 -11.97 -10.84 -60.18
CA ARG A 181 -12.85 -10.13 -61.11
C ARG A 181 -12.09 -8.93 -61.67
N THR A 182 -11.69 -9.03 -62.93
CA THR A 182 -11.23 -7.92 -63.75
C THR A 182 -12.35 -6.89 -63.90
N SER A 183 -12.08 -5.64 -63.57
CA SER A 183 -12.97 -4.51 -63.83
C SER A 183 -13.06 -4.25 -65.33
N PRO A 184 -14.23 -3.90 -65.89
CA PRO A 184 -14.34 -3.55 -67.30
C PRO A 184 -13.69 -2.19 -67.59
N PRO A 185 -13.19 -1.96 -68.82
CA PRO A 185 -12.49 -0.72 -69.18
C PRO A 185 -13.46 0.48 -69.27
N PRO A 186 -12.97 1.71 -69.00
CA PRO A 186 -13.81 2.90 -69.04
C PRO A 186 -14.22 3.28 -70.46
N ALA A 187 -15.49 3.71 -70.60
CA ALA A 187 -16.10 4.11 -71.85
C ALA A 187 -15.43 5.35 -72.46
N ARG A 188 -14.95 5.20 -73.71
CA ARG A 188 -14.42 6.25 -74.57
C ARG A 188 -15.52 7.26 -74.91
N LYS A 189 -15.44 8.50 -74.39
CA LYS A 189 -16.30 9.61 -74.83
C LYS A 189 -16.04 9.89 -76.32
N ARG A 190 -17.07 9.74 -77.15
CA ARG A 190 -17.12 10.20 -78.55
C ARG A 190 -16.92 11.71 -78.59
N GLY A 191 -16.09 12.17 -79.52
CA GLY A 191 -15.83 13.58 -79.75
C GLY A 191 -17.07 14.33 -80.26
N THR A 192 -17.13 15.61 -79.92
CA THR A 192 -17.96 16.62 -80.56
C THR A 192 -17.12 17.33 -81.62
N PRO A 193 -17.51 17.33 -82.89
CA PRO A 193 -16.92 18.20 -83.91
C PRO A 193 -17.70 19.52 -83.92
N THR A 194 -17.04 20.64 -83.63
CA THR A 194 -17.61 21.97 -83.88
C THR A 194 -16.48 22.95 -84.19
N GLU A 195 -16.35 23.21 -85.50
CA GLU A 195 -16.12 24.52 -86.15
C GLU A 195 -14.95 25.37 -85.62
N ALA A 196 -13.85 25.55 -86.33
CA ALA A 196 -13.70 26.32 -87.57
C ALA A 196 -14.26 27.75 -87.48
N THR A 197 -13.38 28.70 -87.79
CA THR A 197 -13.59 30.10 -88.23
C THR A 197 -13.41 31.23 -87.21
N SER A 198 -12.48 32.11 -87.65
CA SER A 198 -12.26 33.53 -87.35
C SER A 198 -11.41 33.91 -86.13
#